data_AF-A0A7S3UMY0-F1
#
_entry.id   AF-A0A7S3UMY0-F1
#
_cell.length_a   1.000
_cell.length_b   1.000
_cell.length_c   1.000
_cell.angle_alpha   90.00
_cell.angle_beta   90.00
_cell.angle_gamma   90.00
#
_symmetry.space_group_name_H-M   'P 1'
#
loop_
_entity.id
_entity.type
_entity.pdbx_description
1 polymer ?
#
loop_
_entity_poly.entity_id
_entity_poly.type
_entity_poly.pdbx_seq_one_letter_code
_entity_poly.pdbx_strand_id
1 'polypeptide(L)'
;SDDQKRARYDKFGEEGVDQDGMGPGNAEDIFDMVFGGGRGRSSGPRKGEDITHVLEVPLSQFYNGATRKLAINRVVIDHSAPITTCNACDGQGVTVKTVRMGPMVQQMQSTCPQCHGQGKTFKTKKSKEIIEIHIEKGMKSGQKIPFRGMADESNPDIEPGDLIIILKQKENEDTAFTRKGNDLFVRKPITLVEALTGYTTVITHLDGRKLIVRSKPGDIIKPIDLTSEKHYL
;
A
#
# COMPACT_ATOMS: atom_id res chain seq x y z
N SER A 1 -50.49 15.52 -7.31
CA SER A 1 -50.86 14.10 -7.24
C SER A 1 -52.10 13.91 -8.08
N ASP A 2 -51.95 13.54 -9.34
CA ASP A 2 -53.05 13.51 -10.31
C ASP A 2 -53.90 12.24 -10.17
N ASP A 3 -55.17 12.43 -9.79
CA ASP A 3 -56.16 11.35 -9.65
C ASP A 3 -56.34 10.54 -10.95
N GLN A 4 -56.08 11.16 -12.10
CA GLN A 4 -56.17 10.51 -13.40
C GLN A 4 -55.08 9.46 -13.66
N LYS A 5 -53.89 9.60 -13.07
CA LYS A 5 -52.81 8.61 -13.21
C LYS A 5 -53.07 7.39 -12.33
N ARG A 6 -53.59 7.62 -11.12
CA ARG A 6 -53.97 6.55 -10.18
C ARG A 6 -55.11 5.68 -10.72
N ALA A 7 -56.14 6.31 -11.28
CA ALA A 7 -57.26 5.59 -11.89
C ALA A 7 -56.88 4.74 -13.12
N ARG A 8 -55.80 5.11 -13.83
CA ARG A 8 -55.27 4.30 -14.96
C ARG A 8 -54.46 3.09 -14.48
N TYR A 9 -53.59 3.29 -13.48
CA TYR A 9 -52.83 2.21 -12.85
C TYR A 9 -53.74 1.14 -12.25
N ASP A 10 -54.79 1.55 -11.54
CA ASP A 10 -55.73 0.63 -10.89
C ASP A 10 -56.54 -0.21 -11.91
N LYS A 11 -56.69 0.27 -13.16
CA LYS A 11 -57.45 -0.44 -14.21
C LYS A 11 -56.59 -1.33 -15.09
N PHE A 12 -55.34 -0.96 -15.36
CA PHE A 12 -54.52 -1.61 -16.40
C PHE A 12 -53.18 -2.14 -15.89
N GLY A 13 -52.85 -1.93 -14.61
CA GLY A 13 -51.53 -2.28 -14.07
C GLY A 13 -50.42 -1.37 -14.63
N GLU A 14 -49.19 -1.64 -14.22
CA GLU A 14 -47.99 -0.85 -14.54
C GLU A 14 -47.82 -0.61 -16.05
N GLU A 15 -48.14 -1.60 -16.88
CA GLU A 15 -48.06 -1.53 -18.34
C GLU A 15 -48.99 -0.48 -18.98
N GLY A 16 -50.04 -0.04 -18.28
CA GLY A 16 -51.00 0.95 -18.78
C GLY A 16 -50.55 2.42 -18.65
N VAL A 17 -49.44 2.69 -17.97
CA VAL A 17 -48.90 4.04 -17.77
C VAL A 17 -47.73 4.35 -18.74
N ASP A 18 -47.14 3.32 -19.34
CA ASP A 18 -45.96 3.43 -20.20
C ASP A 18 -46.26 3.74 -21.67
N GLN A 19 -47.53 3.72 -22.09
CA GLN A 19 -47.91 3.85 -23.49
C GLN A 19 -48.45 5.23 -23.86
N ASP A 20 -47.72 6.30 -23.51
CA ASP A 20 -47.90 7.62 -24.13
C ASP A 20 -46.57 8.37 -24.24
N GLY A 21 -45.87 8.20 -25.39
CA GLY A 21 -45.23 9.33 -26.06
C GLY A 21 -43.69 9.39 -26.20
N MET A 22 -43.18 8.75 -27.25
CA MET A 22 -42.13 9.25 -28.17
C MET A 22 -40.62 9.11 -27.80
N GLY A 23 -39.95 8.10 -28.40
CA GLY A 23 -38.52 8.13 -28.77
C GLY A 23 -37.59 7.11 -28.06
N PRO A 24 -36.70 6.40 -28.79
CA PRO A 24 -35.86 5.36 -28.21
C PRO A 24 -34.66 5.97 -27.49
N GLY A 25 -34.77 6.12 -26.18
CA GLY A 25 -33.69 6.57 -25.32
C GLY A 25 -34.04 6.19 -23.88
N ASN A 26 -33.14 5.43 -23.25
CA ASN A 26 -33.30 4.82 -21.94
C ASN A 26 -33.97 5.76 -20.92
N ALA A 27 -35.06 5.32 -20.29
CA ALA A 27 -35.73 6.04 -19.22
C ALA A 27 -34.82 6.34 -18.01
N GLU A 28 -33.68 5.63 -17.90
CA GLU A 28 -32.64 5.89 -16.89
C GLU A 28 -31.89 7.22 -17.14
N ASP A 29 -31.62 7.60 -18.39
CA ASP A 29 -30.83 8.81 -18.72
C ASP A 29 -31.61 10.12 -18.47
N ILE A 30 -32.94 10.06 -18.51
CA ILE A 30 -33.81 11.24 -18.29
C ILE A 30 -34.02 11.50 -16.80
N PHE A 31 -34.03 10.45 -15.97
CA PHE A 31 -34.13 10.60 -14.52
C PHE A 31 -32.85 11.24 -13.94
N ASP A 32 -31.66 10.89 -14.47
CA ASP A 32 -30.36 11.46 -14.10
C ASP A 32 -30.18 12.94 -14.52
N MET A 33 -30.88 13.36 -15.57
CA MET A 33 -30.82 14.74 -16.08
C MET A 33 -31.77 15.69 -15.32
N VAL A 34 -32.87 15.18 -14.77
CA VAL A 34 -33.89 15.94 -14.03
C VAL A 34 -33.62 15.98 -12.53
N PHE A 35 -33.08 14.92 -11.93
CA PHE A 35 -32.75 14.85 -10.50
C PHE A 35 -31.31 15.28 -10.16
N GLY A 36 -30.70 16.08 -11.03
CA GLY A 36 -29.52 16.85 -10.68
C GLY A 36 -28.30 15.98 -10.39
N GLY A 37 -27.67 15.47 -11.45
CA GLY A 37 -26.24 15.64 -11.67
C GLY A 37 -25.37 15.56 -10.40
N GLY A 38 -25.37 14.40 -9.77
CA GLY A 38 -24.61 14.13 -8.57
C GLY A 38 -23.64 12.99 -8.79
N ARG A 39 -22.77 13.10 -9.80
CA ARG A 39 -21.50 12.33 -9.85
C ARG A 39 -20.95 12.37 -8.44
N GLY A 40 -20.92 11.23 -7.75
CA GLY A 40 -20.52 11.12 -6.36
C GLY A 40 -19.24 11.89 -6.14
N ARG A 41 -19.36 13.13 -5.63
CA ARG A 41 -18.23 13.82 -5.05
C ARG A 41 -17.97 13.01 -3.81
N SER A 42 -16.97 12.13 -3.89
CA SER A 42 -16.27 11.63 -2.72
C SER A 42 -15.77 12.86 -1.98
N SER A 43 -16.63 13.39 -1.11
CA SER A 43 -16.36 14.46 -0.17
C SER A 43 -15.91 13.82 1.14
N GLY A 44 -15.05 12.81 1.03
CA GLY A 44 -14.23 12.40 2.15
C GLY A 44 -13.14 13.45 2.37
N PRO A 45 -12.65 13.61 3.62
CA PRO A 45 -11.43 14.36 3.87
C PRO A 45 -10.35 13.88 2.90
N ARG A 46 -9.72 14.81 2.18
CA ARG A 46 -8.60 14.46 1.30
C ARG A 46 -7.46 14.03 2.21
N LYS A 47 -6.92 12.83 1.96
CA LYS A 47 -5.73 12.32 2.63
C LYS A 47 -4.52 12.51 1.70
N GLY A 48 -3.38 12.81 2.29
CA GLY A 48 -2.09 12.89 1.61
C GLY A 48 -1.64 11.54 1.07
N GLU A 49 -0.62 11.57 0.22
CA GLU A 49 -0.03 10.36 -0.37
C GLU A 49 0.73 9.54 0.68
N ASP A 50 0.57 8.23 0.62
CA ASP A 50 1.28 7.30 1.52
C ASP A 50 2.76 7.15 1.10
N ILE A 51 3.65 7.00 2.09
CA ILE A 51 5.09 6.78 1.86
C ILE A 51 5.43 5.33 2.15
N THR A 52 6.10 4.65 1.21
CA THR A 52 6.58 3.27 1.42
C THR A 52 8.05 3.24 1.80
N HIS A 53 8.40 2.54 2.88
CA HIS A 53 9.78 2.31 3.29
C HIS A 53 10.08 0.82 3.38
N VAL A 54 11.15 0.35 2.73
CA VAL A 54 11.54 -1.06 2.77
C VAL A 54 12.53 -1.27 3.92
N LEU A 55 12.17 -2.13 4.88
CA LEU A 55 13.04 -2.53 5.99
C LEU A 55 13.63 -3.91 5.72
N GLU A 56 14.93 -3.98 5.52
CA GLU A 56 15.63 -5.26 5.36
C GLU A 56 15.93 -5.92 6.70
N VAL A 57 15.43 -7.15 6.86
CA VAL A 57 15.45 -7.91 8.12
C VAL A 57 16.05 -9.30 7.85
N PRO A 58 17.02 -9.77 8.66
CA PRO A 58 17.59 -11.10 8.50
C PRO A 58 16.58 -12.18 8.90
N LEU A 59 16.73 -13.36 8.30
CA LEU A 59 15.84 -14.50 8.52
C LEU A 59 15.76 -14.92 10.01
N SER A 60 16.86 -14.80 10.75
CA SER A 60 16.91 -15.07 12.19
C SER A 60 15.93 -14.20 13.00
N GLN A 61 15.73 -12.94 12.59
CA GLN A 61 14.78 -12.03 13.27
C GLN A 61 13.34 -12.30 12.89
N PHE A 62 13.05 -12.75 11.66
CA PHE A 62 11.72 -13.28 11.32
C PHE A 62 11.37 -14.53 12.11
N TYR A 63 12.36 -15.36 12.47
CA TYR A 63 12.15 -16.58 13.24
C TYR A 63 11.98 -16.30 14.74
N ASN A 64 12.89 -15.54 15.34
CA ASN A 64 12.91 -15.29 16.79
C ASN A 64 12.02 -14.11 17.23
N GLY A 65 11.61 -13.26 16.29
CA GLY A 65 11.01 -11.96 16.58
C GLY A 65 12.07 -10.94 16.98
N ALA A 66 11.81 -9.67 16.72
CA ALA A 66 12.71 -8.58 17.07
C ALA A 66 11.99 -7.24 17.15
N THR A 67 12.55 -6.29 17.89
CA THR A 67 12.13 -4.89 17.85
C THR A 67 13.25 -4.07 17.22
N ARG A 68 12.95 -3.32 16.15
CA ARG A 68 13.92 -2.44 15.48
C ARG A 68 13.48 -0.99 15.59
N LYS A 69 14.43 -0.10 15.86
CA LYS A 69 14.18 1.35 15.81
C LYS A 69 14.61 1.89 14.45
N LEU A 70 13.72 2.56 13.75
CA LEU A 70 13.99 3.21 12.46
C LEU A 70 13.82 4.71 12.62
N ALA A 71 14.83 5.48 12.21
CA ALA A 71 14.72 6.93 12.15
C ALA A 71 14.21 7.33 10.77
N ILE A 72 13.10 8.08 10.74
CA ILE A 72 12.43 8.52 9.53
C ILE A 72 12.52 10.03 9.47
N ASN A 73 12.85 10.53 8.28
CA ASN A 73 12.86 11.95 7.99
C ASN A 73 11.60 12.24 7.17
N ARG A 74 10.72 13.08 7.71
CA ARG A 74 9.51 13.55 7.01
C ARG A 74 9.49 15.07 6.94
N VAL A 75 8.75 15.58 5.97
CA VAL A 75 8.49 17.01 5.80
C VAL A 75 7.16 17.32 6.48
N VAL A 76 7.20 18.25 7.44
CA VAL A 76 6.01 18.73 8.15
C VAL A 76 5.84 20.23 7.94
N ILE A 77 4.60 20.69 7.98
CA ILE A 77 4.28 22.11 7.86
C ILE A 77 4.69 22.80 9.16
N ASP A 78 5.37 23.93 9.03
CA ASP A 78 5.78 24.69 10.19
C ASP A 78 4.63 25.60 10.64
N HIS A 79 3.79 25.10 11.54
CA HIS A 79 2.68 25.85 12.14
C HIS A 79 3.10 27.09 12.94
N SER A 80 4.40 27.27 13.20
CA SER A 80 4.91 28.51 13.78
C SER A 80 4.99 29.67 12.77
N ALA A 81 5.01 29.35 11.47
CA ALA A 81 4.97 30.34 10.39
C ALA A 81 3.51 30.57 9.93
N PRO A 82 3.16 31.80 9.51
CA PRO A 82 1.81 32.08 9.04
C PRO A 82 1.53 31.34 7.73
N ILE A 83 0.39 30.66 7.70
CA ILE A 83 -0.17 30.09 6.48
C ILE A 83 -0.99 31.17 5.79
N THR A 84 -0.62 31.53 4.57
CA THR A 84 -1.25 32.61 3.81
C THR A 84 -1.90 32.07 2.55
N THR A 85 -2.97 32.71 2.08
CA THR A 85 -3.56 32.39 0.78
C THR A 85 -2.62 32.81 -0.34
N CYS A 86 -2.50 31.98 -1.37
CA CYS A 86 -1.60 32.27 -2.49
C CYS A 86 -2.17 33.41 -3.34
N ASN A 87 -1.51 34.57 -3.30
CA ASN A 87 -1.92 35.77 -4.04
C ASN A 87 -1.87 35.61 -5.57
N ALA A 88 -1.06 34.68 -6.10
CA ALA A 88 -0.96 34.48 -7.55
C ALA A 88 -2.17 33.75 -8.17
N CYS A 89 -2.98 33.08 -7.35
CA CYS A 89 -4.15 32.32 -7.80
C CYS A 89 -5.39 32.55 -6.92
N ASP A 90 -5.33 33.52 -6.00
CA ASP A 90 -6.40 33.83 -5.03
C ASP A 90 -6.97 32.59 -4.32
N GLY A 91 -6.10 31.65 -3.97
CA GLY A 91 -6.51 30.41 -3.30
C GLY A 91 -7.03 29.30 -4.21
N GLN A 92 -7.15 29.52 -5.52
CA GLN A 92 -7.69 28.53 -6.45
C GLN A 92 -6.71 27.40 -6.80
N GLY A 93 -5.40 27.58 -6.59
CA GLY A 93 -4.37 26.58 -6.91
C GLY A 93 -4.07 26.44 -8.41
N VAL A 94 -4.87 27.06 -9.29
CA VAL A 94 -4.69 27.05 -10.74
C VAL A 94 -4.64 28.48 -11.29
N THR A 95 -3.90 28.66 -12.38
CA THR A 95 -3.85 29.91 -13.15
C THR A 95 -4.36 29.65 -14.56
N VAL A 96 -5.24 30.54 -15.06
CA VAL A 96 -5.84 30.43 -16.39
C VAL A 96 -4.96 31.16 -17.41
N LYS A 97 -4.33 30.42 -18.31
CA LYS A 97 -3.57 30.97 -19.44
C LYS A 97 -4.47 30.99 -20.67
N THR A 98 -4.72 32.18 -21.20
CA THR A 98 -5.51 32.33 -22.43
C THR A 98 -4.58 32.29 -23.64
N VAL A 99 -4.70 31.25 -24.47
CA VAL A 99 -3.95 31.08 -25.72
C VAL A 99 -4.85 31.46 -26.88
N ARG A 100 -4.40 32.37 -27.75
CA ARG A 100 -5.11 32.70 -29.00
C ARG A 100 -4.48 31.97 -30.16
N MET A 101 -5.29 31.21 -30.90
CA MET A 101 -4.91 30.57 -32.16
C MET A 101 -5.76 31.18 -33.28
N GLY A 102 -5.29 32.30 -33.83
CA GLY A 102 -6.04 33.05 -34.85
C GLY A 102 -7.38 33.58 -34.31
N PRO A 103 -8.52 33.32 -34.98
CA PRO A 103 -9.84 33.77 -34.52
C PRO A 103 -10.37 32.99 -33.29
N MET A 104 -9.69 31.92 -32.87
CA MET A 104 -10.11 31.08 -31.75
C MET A 104 -9.33 31.45 -30.47
N VAL A 105 -10.04 31.62 -29.35
CA VAL A 105 -9.46 31.87 -28.03
C VAL A 105 -9.72 30.64 -27.15
N GLN A 106 -8.66 30.03 -26.64
CA GLN A 106 -8.73 28.88 -25.74
C GLN A 106 -8.19 29.25 -24.36
N GLN A 107 -8.97 29.01 -23.32
CA GLN A 107 -8.52 29.14 -21.94
C GLN A 107 -7.97 27.81 -21.45
N MET A 108 -6.69 27.76 -21.10
CA MET A 108 -6.02 26.58 -20.56
C MET A 108 -5.75 26.79 -19.08
N GLN A 109 -6.24 25.89 -18.23
CA GLN A 109 -5.96 25.91 -16.80
C GLN A 109 -4.61 25.20 -16.57
N SER A 110 -3.70 25.85 -15.85
CA SER A 110 -2.42 25.28 -15.45
C SER A 110 -2.25 25.38 -13.94
N THR A 111 -1.53 24.45 -13.32
CA THR A 111 -1.22 24.50 -11.89
C THR A 111 -0.47 25.79 -11.55
N CYS A 112 -0.87 26.47 -10.48
CA CYS A 112 -0.23 27.71 -10.06
C CYS A 112 1.25 27.45 -9.70
N PRO A 113 2.21 28.17 -10.30
CA PRO A 113 3.64 27.92 -10.09
C PRO A 113 4.14 28.38 -8.72
N GLN A 114 3.41 29.24 -8.01
CA GLN A 114 3.81 29.73 -6.68
C GLN A 114 3.41 28.79 -5.54
N CYS A 115 2.23 28.18 -5.61
CA CYS A 115 1.74 27.25 -4.58
C CYS A 115 1.65 25.80 -5.06
N HIS A 116 2.07 25.50 -6.29
CA HIS A 116 2.05 24.16 -6.88
C HIS A 116 0.70 23.43 -6.76
N GLY A 117 -0.42 24.17 -6.84
CA GLY A 117 -1.76 23.58 -6.74
C GLY A 117 -2.38 23.61 -5.34
N GLN A 118 -1.64 24.05 -4.32
CA GLN A 118 -2.11 24.03 -2.93
C GLN A 118 -3.05 25.19 -2.58
N GLY A 119 -3.03 26.29 -3.34
CA GLY A 119 -3.81 27.50 -3.05
C GLY A 119 -3.33 28.31 -1.83
N LYS A 120 -2.38 27.78 -1.06
CA LYS A 120 -1.78 28.41 0.11
C LYS A 120 -0.26 28.45 -0.01
N THR A 121 0.35 29.41 0.68
CA THR A 121 1.79 29.58 0.84
C THR A 121 2.15 29.41 2.30
N PHE A 122 3.04 28.46 2.59
CA PHE A 122 3.47 28.09 3.94
C PHE A 122 4.93 27.66 3.93
N LYS A 123 5.54 27.58 5.12
CA LYS A 123 6.90 27.05 5.29
C LYS A 123 6.85 25.61 5.75
N THR A 124 7.78 24.81 5.27
CA THR A 124 7.96 23.41 5.68
C THR A 124 9.27 23.24 6.43
N LYS A 125 9.30 22.32 7.39
CA LYS A 125 10.51 21.91 8.11
C LYS A 125 10.69 20.40 8.02
N LYS A 126 11.94 19.95 8.09
CA LYS A 126 12.26 18.52 8.16
C LYS A 126 12.21 18.08 9.63
N SER A 127 11.36 17.11 9.94
CA SER A 127 11.30 16.47 11.26
C SER A 127 11.87 15.07 11.19
N LYS A 128 12.73 14.73 12.14
CA LYS A 128 13.26 13.38 12.32
C LYS A 128 12.54 12.71 13.48
N GLU A 129 11.92 11.57 13.22
CA GLU A 129 11.16 10.81 14.20
C GLU A 129 11.70 9.38 14.28
N ILE A 130 11.78 8.81 15.48
CA ILE A 130 12.25 7.45 15.70
C ILE A 130 11.05 6.58 16.01
N ILE A 131 10.82 5.58 15.16
CA ILE A 131 9.69 4.67 15.28
C ILE A 131 10.20 3.28 15.65
N GLU A 132 9.50 2.64 16.58
CA GLU A 132 9.76 1.26 16.97
C GLU A 132 8.89 0.32 16.14
N ILE A 133 9.55 -0.65 15.49
CA ILE A 133 8.94 -1.61 14.59
C ILE A 133 9.06 -2.97 15.25
N HIS A 134 7.91 -3.55 15.58
CA HIS A 134 7.83 -4.90 16.13
C HIS A 134 7.71 -5.92 14.99
N ILE A 135 8.67 -6.82 14.91
CA ILE A 135 8.71 -7.94 13.98
C ILE A 135 8.32 -9.18 14.78
N GLU A 136 7.11 -9.67 14.56
CA GLU A 136 6.61 -10.88 15.18
C GLU A 136 7.21 -12.15 14.56
N LYS A 137 7.24 -13.22 15.37
CA LYS A 137 7.72 -14.53 14.94
C LYS A 137 6.87 -15.06 13.80
N GLY A 138 7.52 -15.55 12.74
CA GLY A 138 6.86 -16.15 11.59
C GLY A 138 6.37 -15.17 10.53
N MET A 139 6.50 -13.85 10.73
CA MET A 139 6.19 -12.84 9.72
C MET A 139 6.86 -13.17 8.38
N LYS A 140 6.20 -12.78 7.29
CA LYS A 140 6.67 -13.09 5.92
C LYS A 140 7.35 -11.88 5.29
N SER A 141 8.26 -12.16 4.36
CA SER A 141 8.78 -11.13 3.45
C SER A 141 7.62 -10.54 2.63
N GLY A 142 7.63 -9.22 2.44
CA GLY A 142 6.57 -8.46 1.78
C GLY A 142 5.44 -7.99 2.70
N GLN A 143 5.44 -8.37 3.98
CA GLN A 143 4.41 -7.95 4.92
C GLN A 143 4.50 -6.43 5.19
N LYS A 144 3.34 -5.78 5.22
CA LYS A 144 3.20 -4.33 5.37
C LYS A 144 2.79 -3.98 6.79
N ILE A 145 3.48 -3.01 7.40
CA ILE A 145 3.19 -2.45 8.71
C ILE A 145 2.86 -0.97 8.51
N PRO A 146 1.58 -0.57 8.57
CA PRO A 146 1.17 0.82 8.39
C PRO A 146 1.31 1.63 9.68
N PHE A 147 1.85 2.85 9.56
CA PHE A 147 1.91 3.87 10.59
C PHE A 147 1.08 5.07 10.13
N ARG A 148 -0.02 5.34 10.84
CA ARG A 148 -1.01 6.32 10.40
C ARG A 148 -0.52 7.75 10.55
N GLY A 149 -0.74 8.59 9.52
CA GLY A 149 -0.43 10.03 9.57
C GLY A 149 1.06 10.37 9.69
N MET A 150 1.94 9.42 9.36
CA MET A 150 3.40 9.58 9.43
C MET A 150 4.05 9.86 8.07
N ALA A 151 3.27 10.08 7.02
CA ALA A 151 3.79 10.56 5.74
C ALA A 151 4.12 12.07 5.77
N ASP A 152 4.55 12.60 4.63
CA ASP A 152 4.83 14.01 4.44
C ASP A 152 3.55 14.85 4.41
N GLU A 153 3.59 16.03 5.03
CA GLU A 153 2.50 17.00 5.00
C GLU A 153 2.69 17.94 3.80
N SER A 154 1.80 17.82 2.81
CA SER A 154 1.84 18.61 1.59
C SER A 154 0.85 19.77 1.55
N ASN A 155 -0.16 19.79 2.43
CA ASN A 155 -1.17 20.85 2.48
C ASN A 155 -1.74 20.97 3.91
N PRO A 156 -1.91 22.20 4.45
CA PRO A 156 -2.49 22.41 5.78
C PRO A 156 -3.90 21.86 5.99
N ASP A 157 -4.69 21.73 4.92
CA ASP A 157 -6.10 21.32 4.99
C ASP A 157 -6.31 19.81 4.74
N ILE A 158 -5.22 19.08 4.49
CA ILE A 158 -5.22 17.66 4.11
C ILE A 158 -4.50 16.89 5.20
N GLU A 159 -5.13 15.83 5.71
CA GLU A 159 -4.47 14.95 6.68
C GLU A 159 -3.30 14.22 6.01
N PRO A 160 -2.14 14.07 6.67
CA PRO A 160 -1.02 13.35 6.09
C PRO A 160 -1.37 11.90 5.75
N GLY A 161 -0.71 11.37 4.73
CA GLY A 161 -0.75 9.96 4.38
C GLY A 161 -0.19 9.05 5.46
N ASP A 162 -0.21 7.74 5.21
CA ASP A 162 0.40 6.75 6.08
C ASP A 162 1.83 6.43 5.62
N LEU A 163 2.67 6.08 6.58
CA LEU A 163 3.94 5.43 6.30
C LEU A 163 3.73 3.91 6.30
N ILE A 164 4.00 3.26 5.17
CA ILE A 164 3.88 1.81 5.01
C ILE A 164 5.29 1.20 5.02
N ILE A 165 5.62 0.50 6.10
CA ILE A 165 6.88 -0.24 6.18
C ILE A 165 6.69 -1.63 5.59
N ILE A 166 7.48 -1.95 4.56
CA ILE A 166 7.48 -3.26 3.91
C ILE A 166 8.68 -4.04 4.45
N LEU A 167 8.42 -5.14 5.14
CA LEU A 167 9.48 -6.03 5.60
C LEU A 167 10.04 -6.79 4.40
N LYS A 168 11.36 -6.75 4.20
CA LYS A 168 12.03 -7.52 3.17
C LYS A 168 13.05 -8.44 3.82
N GLN A 169 12.97 -9.74 3.51
CA GLN A 169 13.98 -10.68 3.94
C GLN A 169 15.31 -10.35 3.27
N LYS A 170 16.35 -10.14 4.09
CA LYS A 170 17.71 -9.97 3.62
C LYS A 170 18.24 -11.32 3.12
N GLU A 171 18.77 -11.35 1.91
CA GLU A 171 19.28 -12.58 1.30
C GLU A 171 20.71 -12.88 1.82
N ASN A 172 20.94 -14.14 2.20
CA ASN A 172 22.25 -14.81 2.27
C ASN A 172 23.40 -14.23 3.12
N GLU A 173 23.22 -13.18 3.92
CA GLU A 173 24.38 -12.63 4.66
C GLU A 173 24.69 -13.34 6.00
N ASP A 174 23.69 -13.85 6.73
CA ASP A 174 23.93 -14.28 8.12
C ASP A 174 23.79 -15.80 8.35
N THR A 175 23.14 -16.53 7.44
CA THR A 175 22.87 -17.96 7.66
C THR A 175 22.75 -18.77 6.37
N ALA A 176 23.20 -20.03 6.39
CA ALA A 176 23.09 -20.97 5.26
C ALA A 176 21.64 -21.48 5.00
N PHE A 177 20.65 -20.85 5.65
CA PHE A 177 19.23 -21.20 5.54
C PHE A 177 18.56 -20.40 4.43
N THR A 178 17.87 -21.11 3.54
CA THR A 178 16.93 -20.54 2.57
C THR A 178 15.51 -20.84 3.05
N ARG A 179 14.71 -19.80 3.30
CA ARG A 179 13.30 -19.96 3.67
C ARG A 179 12.45 -20.11 2.41
N LYS A 180 11.57 -21.12 2.37
CA LYS A 180 10.53 -21.26 1.35
C LYS A 180 9.21 -21.60 2.04
N GLY A 181 8.29 -20.65 2.04
CA GLY A 181 7.05 -20.75 2.80
C GLY A 181 7.33 -20.80 4.31
N ASN A 182 6.95 -21.91 4.93
CA ASN A 182 7.16 -22.18 6.36
C ASN A 182 8.37 -23.08 6.62
N ASP A 183 9.04 -23.54 5.57
CA ASP A 183 10.16 -24.48 5.67
C ASP A 183 11.50 -23.75 5.49
N LEU A 184 12.53 -24.31 6.13
CA LEU A 184 13.91 -23.87 6.04
C LEU A 184 14.76 -24.94 5.34
N PHE A 185 15.49 -24.54 4.32
CA PHE A 185 16.37 -25.40 3.53
C PHE A 185 17.82 -25.03 3.79
N VAL A 186 18.67 -26.04 3.96
CA VAL A 186 20.13 -25.87 4.05
C VAL A 186 20.78 -26.75 3.00
N ARG A 187 21.73 -26.19 2.26
CA ARG A 187 22.59 -26.98 1.37
C ARG A 187 23.90 -27.28 2.10
N LYS A 188 24.12 -28.55 2.42
CA LYS A 188 25.37 -29.03 3.00
C LYS A 188 26.04 -29.97 2.00
N PRO A 189 27.19 -29.61 1.42
CA PRO A 189 27.97 -30.56 0.63
C PRO A 189 28.49 -31.64 1.58
N ILE A 190 28.29 -32.90 1.21
CA ILE A 190 28.84 -34.08 1.86
C ILE A 190 29.81 -34.77 0.90
N THR A 191 30.85 -35.39 1.45
CA THR A 191 31.80 -36.18 0.66
C THR A 191 31.20 -37.52 0.27
N LEU A 192 31.76 -38.16 -0.77
CA LEU A 192 31.30 -39.50 -1.20
C LEU A 192 31.46 -40.55 -0.09
N VAL A 193 32.54 -40.46 0.70
CA VAL A 193 32.78 -41.37 1.83
C VAL A 193 31.67 -41.21 2.86
N GLU A 194 31.38 -39.97 3.27
CA GLU A 194 30.28 -39.64 4.20
C GLU A 194 28.91 -40.11 3.69
N ALA A 195 28.66 -40.04 2.38
CA ALA A 195 27.41 -40.50 1.79
C ALA A 195 27.26 -42.03 1.83
N LEU A 196 28.36 -42.79 1.75
CA LEU A 196 28.36 -44.26 1.75
C LEU A 196 28.44 -44.87 3.16
N THR A 197 29.27 -44.29 4.03
CA THR A 197 29.52 -44.82 5.38
C THR A 197 28.60 -44.25 6.44
N GLY A 198 27.70 -43.34 6.07
CA GLY A 198 26.94 -42.52 7.00
C GLY A 198 27.75 -41.32 7.50
N TYR A 199 27.04 -40.27 7.92
CA TYR A 199 27.63 -39.03 8.38
C TYR A 199 26.88 -38.47 9.57
N THR A 200 27.58 -37.68 10.39
CA THR A 200 26.98 -36.90 11.48
C THR A 200 27.46 -35.47 11.34
N THR A 201 26.55 -34.53 11.20
CA THR A 201 26.88 -33.10 11.15
C THR A 201 26.08 -32.32 12.16
N VAL A 202 26.66 -31.23 12.64
CA VAL A 202 26.00 -30.31 13.57
C VAL A 202 25.63 -29.05 12.81
N ILE A 203 24.34 -28.73 12.77
CA ILE A 203 23.81 -27.52 12.16
C ILE A 203 23.34 -26.60 13.28
N THR A 204 23.89 -25.39 13.34
CA THR A 204 23.38 -24.34 14.24
C THR A 204 22.12 -23.75 13.61
N HIS A 205 21.00 -23.85 14.31
CA HIS A 205 19.70 -23.35 13.89
C HIS A 205 19.55 -21.85 14.16
N LEU A 206 18.48 -21.22 13.65
CA LEU A 206 18.24 -19.76 13.73
C LEU A 206 18.04 -19.24 15.17
N ASP A 207 17.66 -20.09 16.10
CA ASP A 207 17.50 -19.82 17.54
C ASP A 207 18.76 -20.13 18.35
N GLY A 208 19.85 -20.53 17.69
CA GLY A 208 21.11 -20.91 18.34
C GLY A 208 21.17 -22.37 18.83
N ARG A 209 20.09 -23.15 18.67
CA ARG A 209 20.12 -24.58 19.00
C ARG A 209 21.02 -25.33 18.03
N LYS A 210 21.70 -26.37 18.52
CA LYS A 210 22.54 -27.26 17.71
C LYS A 210 21.75 -28.50 17.35
N LEU A 211 21.42 -28.66 16.08
CA LEU A 211 20.75 -29.84 15.55
C LEU A 211 21.80 -30.83 15.06
N ILE A 212 21.70 -32.08 15.48
CA ILE A 212 22.60 -33.15 15.06
C ILE A 212 21.87 -33.97 14.00
N VAL A 213 22.27 -33.79 12.75
CA VAL A 213 21.74 -34.56 11.61
C VAL A 213 22.62 -35.80 11.44
N ARG A 214 22.01 -36.99 11.46
CA ARG A 214 22.71 -38.28 11.34
C ARG A 214 22.12 -39.11 10.22
N SER A 215 22.97 -39.64 9.35
CA SER A 215 22.63 -40.72 8.41
C SER A 215 23.28 -42.02 8.86
N LYS A 216 22.53 -43.13 8.77
CA LYS A 216 23.06 -44.45 9.10
C LYS A 216 23.94 -44.99 7.96
N PRO A 217 24.96 -45.80 8.27
CA PRO A 217 25.70 -46.52 7.25
C PRO A 217 24.75 -47.40 6.42
N GLY A 218 24.77 -47.26 5.10
CA GLY A 218 23.90 -48.01 4.18
C GLY A 218 22.61 -47.31 3.74
N ASP A 219 22.21 -46.20 4.39
CA ASP A 219 21.17 -45.31 3.86
C ASP A 219 21.78 -44.47 2.73
N ILE A 220 21.60 -44.92 1.48
CA ILE A 220 22.13 -44.23 0.29
C ILE A 220 21.40 -42.90 0.12
N ILE A 221 22.09 -41.81 0.43
CA ILE A 221 21.61 -40.44 0.19
C ILE A 221 21.75 -40.18 -1.31
N LYS A 222 20.63 -40.03 -2.04
CA LYS A 222 20.70 -39.69 -3.45
C LYS A 222 21.17 -38.23 -3.62
N PRO A 223 21.87 -37.90 -4.71
CA PRO A 223 22.14 -36.50 -5.03
C PRO A 223 20.80 -35.75 -5.14
N ILE A 224 20.64 -34.66 -4.39
CA ILE A 224 19.42 -33.81 -4.31
C ILE A 224 18.30 -34.40 -3.41
N ASP A 225 18.54 -35.49 -2.67
CA ASP A 225 17.53 -35.97 -1.70
C ASP A 225 17.26 -34.93 -0.60
N LEU A 226 15.97 -34.66 -0.37
CA LEU A 226 15.47 -33.80 0.69
C LEU A 226 15.31 -34.63 1.96
N THR A 227 16.28 -34.56 2.87
CA THR A 227 16.09 -35.09 4.22
C THR A 227 15.24 -34.09 5.02
N SER A 228 13.97 -34.43 5.21
CA SER A 228 13.07 -33.64 6.06
C SER A 228 13.23 -34.07 7.52
N GLU A 229 13.84 -33.24 8.35
CA GLU A 229 13.73 -33.38 9.81
C GLU A 229 12.59 -32.50 10.33
N LYS A 230 11.53 -33.12 10.86
CA LYS A 230 10.45 -32.39 11.52
C LYS A 230 10.80 -32.19 12.98
N HIS A 231 11.24 -30.98 13.34
CA HIS A 231 11.35 -30.56 14.72
C HIS A 231 10.13 -29.69 15.06
N TYR A 232 9.24 -30.20 15.91
CA TYR A 232 8.09 -29.45 16.39
C TYR A 232 8.57 -28.39 17.40
N LEU A 233 8.06 -27.17 17.24
CA LEU A 233 8.21 -26.07 18.19
C LEU A 233 7.41 -26.35 19.47
#